data_AF-A0AAV7A2W7-F1
#
_entry.id   AF-A0AAV7A2W7-F1
#
_cell.length_a   1.000
_cell.length_b   1.000
_cell.length_c   1.000
_cell.angle_alpha   90.00
_cell.angle_beta   90.00
_cell.angle_gamma   90.00
#
_symmetry.space_group_name_H-M   'P 1'
#
loop_
_entity.id
_entity.type
_entity.pdbx_description
1 polymer ?
#
loop_
_entity_poly.entity_id
_entity_poly.type
_entity_poly.pdbx_seq_one_letter_code
_entity_poly.pdbx_strand_id
1 'polypeptide(L)'
;MCLDFTTLRNKCGSIVNHLVTSRGWRSARENKTTLHIQPALKNIIHRELQGIAMMELPLGIYTFLLLMFFPIHSDGYPNGRVEIACKTMVPQHGVDAQTSASPYVLNFISVNHTGIMGYRVTLQKKEGSASDFRGLMIQARQPGSDIPQGRFVVNSADVQTLNCTTPESTVTHTSRDPKSKVEVIWFPPEKAPTNIQFSATVVQTRTQYWTKIAPAGAATQLLVPALSHLLLCSTALILVLCTN
;
A
#
# COMPACT_ATOMS: atom_id res chain seq x y z
N MET A 1 -18.06 13.68 -22.10
CA MET A 1 -18.25 14.23 -23.46
C MET A 1 -19.71 14.03 -23.82
N CYS A 2 -20.57 14.98 -23.47
CA CYS A 2 -22.01 14.87 -23.70
C CYS A 2 -22.30 15.31 -25.14
N LEU A 3 -22.83 14.41 -25.95
CA LEU A 3 -23.34 14.75 -27.28
C LEU A 3 -24.65 15.54 -27.10
N ASP A 4 -24.65 16.70 -27.74
CA ASP A 4 -25.73 17.69 -27.68
C ASP A 4 -27.01 17.15 -28.34
N PHE A 5 -28.08 17.01 -27.52
CA PHE A 5 -29.43 16.58 -27.92
C PHE A 5 -30.03 17.42 -29.05
N THR A 6 -29.55 18.65 -29.25
CA THR A 6 -30.02 19.56 -30.30
C THR A 6 -29.63 19.07 -31.70
N THR A 7 -28.52 18.33 -31.83
CA THR A 7 -28.03 17.81 -33.13
C THR A 7 -28.85 16.62 -33.62
N LEU A 8 -29.34 15.77 -32.72
CA LEU A 8 -30.17 14.61 -33.06
C LEU A 8 -31.58 15.02 -33.52
N ARG A 9 -32.15 16.06 -32.88
CA ARG A 9 -33.48 16.58 -33.23
C ARG A 9 -33.51 17.18 -34.64
N ASN A 10 -32.46 17.89 -35.03
CA ASN A 10 -32.39 18.55 -36.34
C ASN A 10 -32.21 17.55 -37.50
N LYS A 11 -31.53 16.42 -37.28
CA LYS A 11 -31.41 15.34 -38.28
C LYS A 11 -32.71 14.58 -38.50
N CYS A 12 -33.50 14.32 -37.46
CA CYS A 12 -34.82 13.69 -37.61
C CYS A 12 -35.83 14.61 -38.33
N GLY A 13 -35.81 15.92 -38.08
CA GLY A 13 -36.73 16.86 -38.73
C GLY A 13 -36.52 17.00 -40.25
N SER A 14 -35.28 16.89 -40.72
CA SER A 14 -34.95 16.98 -42.15
C SER A 14 -35.41 15.75 -42.95
N ILE A 15 -35.35 14.56 -42.36
CA ILE A 15 -35.75 13.30 -42.99
C ILE A 15 -37.28 13.20 -43.14
N VAL A 16 -38.03 13.66 -42.13
CA VAL A 16 -39.50 13.68 -42.17
C VAL A 16 -40.03 14.68 -43.19
N ASN A 17 -39.40 15.87 -43.32
CA ASN A 17 -39.81 16.87 -44.32
C ASN A 17 -39.48 16.47 -45.77
N HIS A 18 -38.45 15.65 -45.99
CA HIS A 18 -38.17 15.08 -47.31
C HIS A 18 -39.17 13.98 -47.73
N LEU A 19 -39.73 13.25 -46.76
CA LEU A 19 -40.73 12.20 -47.02
C LEU A 19 -42.13 12.76 -47.28
N VAL A 20 -42.47 13.94 -46.74
CA VAL A 20 -43.82 14.55 -46.84
C VAL A 20 -44.00 15.44 -48.09
N THR A 21 -42.92 15.90 -48.75
CA THR A 21 -43.01 16.81 -49.90
C THR A 21 -42.95 16.13 -51.28
N SER A 22 -42.81 14.80 -51.33
CA SER A 22 -42.93 14.06 -52.59
C SER A 22 -44.41 13.90 -52.99
N ARG A 23 -44.82 14.56 -54.10
CA ARG A 23 -46.17 14.55 -54.70
C ARG A 23 -46.58 13.18 -55.28
N GLY A 24 -46.45 12.08 -54.52
CA GLY A 24 -46.71 10.72 -55.01
C GLY A 24 -47.72 9.88 -54.21
N TRP A 25 -48.10 10.30 -53.00
CA TRP A 25 -48.84 9.43 -52.07
C TRP A 25 -50.37 9.45 -52.19
N ARG A 26 -50.91 10.05 -53.26
CA ARG A 26 -52.36 10.10 -53.50
C ARG A 26 -52.74 9.57 -54.89
N SER A 27 -52.12 8.47 -55.35
CA SER A 27 -52.60 7.69 -56.51
C SER A 27 -51.94 6.31 -56.65
N ALA A 28 -51.79 5.55 -55.56
CA ALA A 28 -51.26 4.17 -55.64
C ALA A 28 -51.99 3.20 -54.69
N ARG A 29 -53.30 3.42 -54.49
CA ARG A 29 -54.20 2.44 -53.84
C ARG A 29 -54.78 1.45 -54.85
N GLU A 30 -54.49 1.57 -56.14
CA GLU A 30 -55.10 0.74 -57.18
C GLU A 30 -54.06 0.35 -58.23
N ASN A 31 -53.44 -0.82 -57.99
CA ASN A 31 -52.82 -1.77 -58.93
C ASN A 31 -51.50 -2.33 -58.42
N LYS A 32 -51.48 -3.67 -58.33
CA LYS A 32 -50.27 -4.48 -58.18
C LYS A 32 -49.32 -4.15 -59.33
N THR A 33 -48.31 -3.34 -59.05
CA THR A 33 -47.16 -3.20 -59.93
C THR A 33 -45.91 -3.18 -59.05
N THR A 34 -45.06 -4.17 -59.27
CA THR A 34 -43.78 -4.38 -58.59
C THR A 34 -42.95 -3.10 -58.65
N LEU A 35 -42.60 -2.53 -57.49
CA LEU A 35 -41.77 -1.33 -57.40
C LEU A 35 -40.34 -1.68 -57.86
N HIS A 36 -40.01 -1.35 -59.10
CA HIS A 36 -38.66 -1.51 -59.64
C HIS A 36 -37.76 -0.44 -59.01
N ILE A 37 -37.12 -0.76 -57.89
CA ILE A 37 -36.16 0.14 -57.24
C ILE A 37 -34.97 0.34 -58.17
N GLN A 38 -34.71 1.59 -58.57
CA GLN A 38 -33.57 1.92 -59.43
C GLN A 38 -32.24 1.48 -58.78
N PRO A 39 -31.28 0.91 -59.54
CA PRO A 39 -30.01 0.42 -58.99
C PRO A 39 -29.22 1.50 -58.21
N ALA A 40 -29.40 2.77 -58.54
CA ALA A 40 -28.77 3.90 -57.85
C ALA A 40 -29.19 4.02 -56.38
N LEU A 41 -30.45 3.71 -56.03
CA LEU A 41 -30.94 3.82 -54.66
C LEU A 41 -30.38 2.70 -53.77
N LYS A 42 -30.12 1.52 -54.34
CA LYS A 42 -29.50 0.38 -53.64
C LYS A 42 -28.07 0.71 -53.21
N ASN A 43 -27.31 1.41 -54.05
CA ASN A 43 -25.93 1.81 -53.76
C ASN A 43 -25.82 2.93 -52.72
N ILE A 44 -26.81 3.83 -52.66
CA ILE A 44 -26.87 4.90 -51.64
C ILE A 44 -27.19 4.30 -50.27
N ILE A 45 -28.16 3.40 -50.18
CA ILE A 45 -28.49 2.70 -48.93
C ILE A 45 -27.32 1.84 -48.46
N HIS A 46 -26.61 1.17 -49.38
CA HIS A 46 -25.43 0.36 -49.03
C HIS A 46 -24.24 1.20 -48.55
N ARG A 47 -24.02 2.40 -49.12
CA ARG A 47 -23.00 3.35 -48.67
C ARG A 47 -23.30 3.97 -47.31
N GLU A 48 -24.57 4.28 -47.04
CA GLU A 48 -25.02 4.81 -45.74
C GLU A 48 -24.94 3.74 -44.63
N LEU A 49 -25.29 2.49 -44.93
CA LEU A 49 -25.16 1.36 -43.99
C LEU A 49 -23.69 1.00 -43.68
N GLN A 50 -22.77 1.17 -44.63
CA GLN A 50 -21.33 0.93 -44.40
C GLN A 50 -20.64 2.05 -43.60
N GLY A 51 -21.23 3.26 -43.51
CA GLY A 51 -20.72 4.36 -42.69
C GLY A 51 -21.04 4.22 -41.19
N ILE A 52 -22.00 3.38 -40.82
CA ILE A 52 -22.46 3.18 -39.42
C ILE A 52 -21.72 2.01 -38.74
N ALA A 53 -21.01 1.16 -39.50
CA ALA A 53 -20.28 0.01 -38.98
C ALA A 53 -18.91 0.33 -38.32
N MET A 54 -18.64 1.59 -37.95
CA MET A 54 -17.34 2.06 -37.44
C MET A 54 -17.41 2.60 -36.01
N MET A 55 -18.23 2.00 -35.15
CA MET A 55 -18.06 2.20 -33.69
C MET A 55 -18.39 0.96 -32.86
N GLU A 56 -18.11 -0.22 -33.40
CA GLU A 56 -17.79 -1.37 -32.57
C GLU A 56 -16.35 -1.16 -32.08
N LEU A 57 -16.13 -0.19 -31.17
CA LEU A 57 -14.85 -0.13 -30.46
C LEU A 57 -14.62 -1.52 -29.89
N PRO A 58 -13.51 -2.22 -30.23
CA PRO A 58 -13.33 -3.60 -29.84
C PRO A 58 -13.57 -3.72 -28.34
N LEU A 59 -14.24 -4.79 -27.91
CA LEU A 59 -14.57 -5.05 -26.50
C LEU A 59 -13.37 -4.80 -25.56
N GLY A 60 -12.16 -4.97 -26.10
CA GLY A 60 -10.86 -4.63 -25.48
C GLY A 60 -10.67 -3.17 -25.06
N ILE A 61 -11.20 -2.18 -25.78
CA ILE A 61 -11.09 -0.76 -25.40
C ILE A 61 -11.98 -0.46 -24.20
N TYR A 62 -13.19 -1.03 -24.16
CA TYR A 62 -14.07 -0.89 -22.99
C TYR A 62 -13.47 -1.55 -21.75
N THR A 63 -12.87 -2.74 -21.86
CA THR A 63 -12.19 -3.39 -20.74
C THR A 63 -10.94 -2.62 -20.30
N PHE A 64 -10.16 -2.06 -21.23
CA PHE A 64 -8.99 -1.23 -20.90
C PHE A 64 -9.39 0.07 -20.20
N LEU A 65 -10.45 0.74 -20.65
CA LEU A 65 -10.98 1.94 -19.99
C LEU A 65 -11.55 1.62 -18.61
N LEU A 66 -12.25 0.49 -18.42
CA LEU A 66 -12.69 0.05 -17.10
C LEU A 66 -11.50 -0.18 -16.15
N LEU A 67 -10.43 -0.83 -16.60
CA LEU A 67 -9.23 -1.07 -15.78
C LEU A 67 -8.48 0.22 -15.40
N MET A 68 -8.50 1.26 -16.25
CA MET A 68 -7.90 2.56 -15.92
C MET A 68 -8.75 3.43 -14.99
N PHE A 69 -10.06 3.18 -14.88
CA PHE A 69 -10.99 3.93 -14.02
C PHE A 69 -11.26 3.29 -12.65
N PHE A 70 -10.75 2.09 -12.38
CA PHE A 70 -10.69 1.52 -11.03
C PHE A 70 -9.31 1.77 -10.42
N PRO A 71 -9.05 2.93 -9.78
CA PRO A 71 -7.90 3.06 -8.91
C PRO A 71 -8.01 1.95 -7.86
N ILE A 72 -7.03 1.05 -7.85
CA ILE A 72 -6.89 0.04 -6.81
C ILE A 72 -6.51 0.81 -5.55
N HIS A 73 -7.52 1.33 -4.84
CA HIS A 73 -7.35 1.83 -3.50
C HIS A 73 -7.14 0.60 -2.63
N SER A 74 -5.88 0.19 -2.45
CA SER A 74 -5.51 -0.78 -1.43
C SER A 74 -5.75 -0.13 -0.08
N ASP A 75 -6.98 -0.21 0.42
CA ASP A 75 -7.24 0.18 1.77
C ASP A 75 -6.54 -0.84 2.67
N GLY A 76 -5.51 -0.39 3.40
CA GLY A 76 -4.84 -1.25 4.37
C GLY A 76 -5.89 -1.71 5.37
N TYR A 77 -6.25 -2.99 5.33
CA TYR A 77 -7.31 -3.52 6.18
C TYR A 77 -6.98 -3.23 7.66
N PRO A 78 -7.96 -2.77 8.47
CA PRO A 78 -7.74 -2.41 9.87
C PRO A 78 -7.37 -3.63 10.73
N ASN A 79 -7.38 -4.82 10.15
CA ASN A 79 -7.05 -6.08 10.78
C ASN A 79 -5.56 -6.43 10.70
N GLY A 80 -4.69 -5.55 10.15
CA GLY A 80 -3.25 -5.74 10.10
C GLY A 80 -2.74 -6.93 9.27
N ARG A 81 -3.58 -7.57 8.45
CA ARG A 81 -3.16 -8.62 7.50
C ARG A 81 -2.60 -7.99 6.22
N VAL A 82 -1.32 -7.64 6.25
CA VAL A 82 -0.65 -6.84 5.22
C VAL A 82 0.67 -7.48 4.76
N GLU A 83 0.58 -8.67 4.16
CA GLU A 83 1.75 -9.42 3.68
C GLU A 83 2.55 -8.67 2.61
N ILE A 84 1.89 -7.84 1.80
CA ILE A 84 2.57 -7.00 0.80
C ILE A 84 3.58 -6.02 1.41
N ALA A 85 3.40 -5.63 2.68
CA ALA A 85 4.32 -4.76 3.40
C ALA A 85 5.47 -5.53 4.07
N CYS A 86 5.50 -6.87 4.01
CA CYS A 86 6.52 -7.68 4.66
C CYS A 86 7.94 -7.25 4.31
N LYS A 87 8.21 -6.92 3.04
CA LYS A 87 9.55 -6.54 2.56
C LYS A 87 9.91 -5.11 2.94
N THR A 88 9.02 -4.15 2.67
CA THR A 88 9.30 -2.72 2.84
C THR A 88 9.09 -2.24 4.28
N MET A 89 8.27 -2.95 5.06
CA MET A 89 7.68 -2.49 6.32
C MET A 89 6.93 -1.14 6.17
N VAL A 90 6.50 -0.78 4.97
CA VAL A 90 5.78 0.47 4.68
C VAL A 90 4.29 0.17 4.54
N PRO A 91 3.41 0.80 5.34
CA PRO A 91 1.98 0.66 5.16
C PRO A 91 1.55 1.30 3.84
N GLN A 92 0.62 0.66 3.13
CA GLN A 92 0.09 1.16 1.85
C GLN A 92 -0.98 2.23 2.09
N HIS A 93 -0.59 3.35 2.71
CA HIS A 93 -1.48 4.46 3.06
C HIS A 93 -1.42 5.64 2.08
N GLY A 94 -0.56 5.57 1.06
CA GLY A 94 -0.47 6.58 -0.01
C GLY A 94 0.17 7.91 0.43
N VAL A 95 0.82 7.92 1.60
CA VAL A 95 1.65 9.04 2.08
C VAL A 95 2.99 8.50 2.56
N ASP A 96 3.99 9.36 2.66
CA ASP A 96 5.32 8.98 3.15
C ASP A 96 5.38 8.89 4.68
N ALA A 97 6.40 8.16 5.15
CA ALA A 97 6.70 8.05 6.56
C ALA A 97 7.10 9.42 7.14
N GLN A 98 6.79 9.62 8.42
CA GLN A 98 7.25 10.80 9.14
C GLN A 98 8.78 10.81 9.25
N THR A 99 9.37 11.97 8.99
CA THR A 99 10.83 12.21 9.09
C THR A 99 11.26 12.64 10.49
N SER A 100 10.31 13.05 11.32
CA SER A 100 10.56 13.40 12.72
C SER A 100 10.96 12.17 13.54
N ALA A 101 11.60 12.40 14.69
CA ALA A 101 11.90 11.33 15.64
C ALA A 101 10.61 10.63 16.07
N SER A 102 10.60 9.29 16.02
CA SER A 102 9.45 8.50 16.47
C SER A 102 9.14 8.76 17.95
N PRO A 103 7.87 8.98 18.32
CA PRO A 103 7.44 9.06 19.72
C PRO A 103 7.30 7.69 20.38
N TYR A 104 7.71 6.62 19.70
CA TYR A 104 7.68 5.24 20.16
C TYR A 104 9.09 4.67 20.31
N VAL A 105 9.25 3.67 21.16
CA VAL A 105 10.51 3.00 21.44
C VAL A 105 10.32 1.49 21.31
N LEU A 106 11.28 0.85 20.66
CA LEU A 106 11.41 -0.60 20.60
C LEU A 106 12.53 -0.99 21.55
N ASN A 107 12.32 -2.01 22.38
CA ASN A 107 13.32 -2.56 23.28
C ASN A 107 13.28 -4.08 23.19
N PHE A 108 14.37 -4.74 23.55
CA PHE A 108 14.37 -6.18 23.71
C PHE A 108 15.27 -6.62 24.85
N ILE A 109 14.92 -7.72 25.49
CA ILE A 109 15.74 -8.38 26.53
C ILE A 109 15.76 -9.89 26.27
N SER A 110 16.90 -10.53 26.55
CA SER A 110 16.99 -12.00 26.52
C SER A 110 16.11 -12.59 27.62
N VAL A 111 15.36 -13.63 27.29
CA VAL A 111 14.51 -14.36 28.25
C VAL A 111 14.63 -15.85 28.02
N ASN A 112 14.48 -16.63 29.09
CA ASN A 112 14.19 -18.05 28.97
C ASN A 112 12.66 -18.20 28.97
N HIS A 113 12.09 -18.69 27.87
CA HIS A 113 10.67 -18.96 27.73
C HIS A 113 10.49 -20.46 27.59
N THR A 114 9.87 -21.09 28.59
CA THR A 114 9.59 -22.53 28.61
C THR A 114 10.80 -23.42 28.31
N GLY A 115 11.98 -23.07 28.83
CA GLY A 115 13.23 -23.81 28.62
C GLY A 115 13.97 -23.46 27.33
N ILE A 116 13.43 -22.55 26.49
CA ILE A 116 14.03 -22.13 25.23
C ILE A 116 14.49 -20.67 25.36
N MET A 117 15.73 -20.40 24.98
CA MET A 117 16.26 -19.03 24.94
C MET A 117 15.61 -18.25 23.79
N GLY A 118 15.05 -17.09 24.12
CA GLY A 118 14.44 -16.16 23.18
C GLY A 118 14.62 -14.72 23.63
N TYR A 119 13.90 -13.81 22.98
CA TYR A 119 13.96 -12.39 23.29
C TYR A 119 12.55 -11.85 23.48
N ARG A 120 12.29 -11.23 24.63
CA ARG A 120 11.09 -10.41 24.82
C ARG A 120 11.32 -9.10 24.10
N VAL A 121 10.49 -8.82 23.10
CA VAL A 121 10.50 -7.58 22.32
C VAL A 121 9.31 -6.74 22.75
N THR A 122 9.58 -5.51 23.16
CA THR A 122 8.59 -4.57 23.69
C THR A 122 8.56 -3.33 22.82
N LEU A 123 7.41 -3.03 22.23
CA LEU A 123 7.13 -1.78 21.52
C LEU A 123 6.19 -0.94 22.39
N GLN A 124 6.56 0.29 22.70
CA GLN A 124 5.75 1.16 23.54
C GLN A 124 5.90 2.64 23.20
N LYS A 125 4.95 3.46 23.60
CA LYS A 125 5.09 4.92 23.57
C LYS A 125 6.19 5.38 24.53
N LYS A 126 6.94 6.41 24.15
CA LYS A 126 7.91 7.07 25.03
C LYS A 126 7.17 7.78 26.16
N GLU A 127 7.83 7.91 27.30
CA GLU A 127 7.34 8.71 28.41
C GLU A 127 7.10 10.16 27.95
N GLY A 128 5.99 10.76 28.37
CA GLY A 128 5.56 12.09 27.92
C GLY A 128 4.88 12.13 26.53
N SER A 129 4.87 11.03 25.76
CA SER A 129 4.07 10.96 24.54
C SER A 129 2.58 10.79 24.87
N ALA A 130 1.75 11.72 24.39
CA ALA A 130 0.31 11.69 24.61
C ALA A 130 -0.42 10.67 23.73
N SER A 131 0.17 10.24 22.61
CA SER A 131 -0.55 9.49 21.58
C SER A 131 -0.20 8.01 21.55
N ASP A 132 -1.23 7.18 21.72
CA ASP A 132 -1.18 5.75 21.48
C ASP A 132 -1.05 5.45 19.98
N PHE A 133 -0.51 4.27 19.64
CA PHE A 133 -0.45 3.79 18.26
C PHE A 133 -1.61 2.83 17.97
N ARG A 134 -1.97 2.68 16.69
CA ARG A 134 -3.10 1.84 16.26
C ARG A 134 -2.62 0.65 15.44
N GLY A 135 -1.67 0.91 14.54
CA GLY A 135 -1.04 -0.11 13.72
C GLY A 135 0.42 -0.32 14.11
N LEU A 136 0.89 -1.55 13.94
CA LEU A 136 2.30 -1.91 14.09
C LEU A 136 2.68 -3.02 13.11
N MET A 137 3.98 -3.08 12.81
CA MET A 137 4.64 -4.22 12.20
C MET A 137 6.02 -4.39 12.85
N ILE A 138 6.34 -5.57 13.39
CA ILE A 138 7.64 -5.87 14.01
C ILE A 138 8.28 -7.05 13.28
N GLN A 139 9.57 -6.92 12.95
CA GLN A 139 10.37 -7.98 12.32
C GLN A 139 11.77 -8.05 12.91
N ALA A 140 12.40 -9.21 12.77
CA ALA A 140 13.81 -9.44 13.05
C ALA A 140 14.51 -9.77 11.73
N ARG A 141 15.55 -9.03 11.36
CA ARG A 141 16.26 -9.19 10.08
C ARG A 141 17.76 -9.14 10.29
N GLN A 142 18.53 -9.70 9.36
CA GLN A 142 19.95 -9.39 9.30
C GLN A 142 20.16 -7.93 8.85
N PRO A 143 21.24 -7.26 9.31
CA PRO A 143 21.58 -5.93 8.81
C PRO A 143 21.67 -5.90 7.27
N GLY A 144 20.98 -4.96 6.63
CA GLY A 144 20.95 -4.82 5.17
C GLY A 144 20.09 -5.83 4.42
N SER A 145 19.39 -6.74 5.11
CA SER A 145 18.46 -7.69 4.51
C SER A 145 17.01 -7.22 4.66
N ASP A 146 16.18 -7.54 3.66
CA ASP A 146 14.73 -7.39 3.73
C ASP A 146 13.99 -8.67 4.13
N ILE A 147 14.74 -9.71 4.49
CA ILE A 147 14.19 -11.04 4.79
C ILE A 147 13.99 -11.17 6.30
N PRO A 148 12.74 -11.26 6.79
CA PRO A 148 12.48 -11.55 8.20
C PRO A 148 12.92 -12.96 8.57
N GLN A 149 13.42 -13.12 9.78
CA GLN A 149 14.03 -14.34 10.31
C GLN A 149 13.46 -14.69 11.69
N GLY A 150 13.50 -15.98 12.01
CA GLY A 150 12.97 -16.51 13.26
C GLY A 150 11.44 -16.50 13.30
N ARG A 151 10.90 -16.68 14.50
CA ARG A 151 9.46 -16.77 14.73
C ARG A 151 9.05 -15.99 15.98
N PHE A 152 7.89 -15.39 15.93
CA PHE A 152 7.28 -14.71 17.07
C PHE A 152 6.19 -15.57 17.71
N VAL A 153 6.08 -15.49 19.02
CA VAL A 153 4.95 -15.96 19.81
C VAL A 153 4.28 -14.75 20.43
N VAL A 154 2.97 -14.67 20.26
CA VAL A 154 2.12 -13.60 20.79
C VAL A 154 1.20 -14.15 21.87
N ASN A 155 0.89 -13.33 22.87
CA ASN A 155 0.00 -13.69 23.98
C ASN A 155 -1.06 -12.61 24.27
N SER A 156 -1.22 -11.62 23.38
CA SER A 156 -2.23 -10.57 23.48
C SER A 156 -3.19 -10.65 22.29
N ALA A 157 -4.47 -10.35 22.53
CA ALA A 157 -5.49 -10.25 21.49
C ALA A 157 -5.28 -9.05 20.55
N ASP A 158 -4.45 -8.08 20.94
CA ASP A 158 -4.15 -6.87 20.17
C ASP A 158 -3.23 -7.10 18.97
N VAL A 159 -2.55 -8.25 18.94
CA VAL A 159 -1.55 -8.58 17.94
C VAL A 159 -1.68 -10.01 17.45
N GLN A 160 -1.19 -10.23 16.24
CA GLN A 160 -1.13 -11.52 15.58
C GLN A 160 0.20 -11.65 14.84
N THR A 161 0.47 -12.85 14.35
CA THR A 161 1.61 -13.10 13.47
C THR A 161 1.18 -13.14 12.00
N LEU A 162 2.10 -12.78 11.11
CA LEU A 162 1.99 -12.97 9.68
C LEU A 162 3.09 -13.91 9.18
N ASN A 163 2.74 -14.67 8.15
CA ASN A 163 3.67 -15.53 7.44
C ASN A 163 4.27 -14.74 6.27
N CYS A 164 5.36 -14.03 6.54
CA CYS A 164 6.14 -13.38 5.49
C CYS A 164 7.03 -14.43 4.79
N THR A 165 8.36 -14.35 4.94
CA THR A 165 9.26 -15.36 4.33
C THR A 165 9.20 -16.69 5.07
N THR A 166 9.12 -16.66 6.40
CA THR A 166 8.94 -17.84 7.23
C THR A 166 7.66 -17.72 8.07
N PRO A 167 7.08 -18.85 8.53
CA PRO A 167 5.93 -18.82 9.41
C PRO A 167 6.19 -17.96 10.65
N GLU A 168 5.19 -17.18 11.05
CA GLU A 168 5.20 -16.36 12.26
C GLU A 168 6.35 -15.34 12.35
N SER A 169 6.97 -14.98 11.22
CA SER A 169 8.18 -14.15 11.17
C SER A 169 7.94 -12.66 11.37
N THR A 170 6.68 -12.24 11.47
CA THR A 170 6.28 -10.84 11.59
C THR A 170 5.11 -10.70 12.54
N VAL A 171 5.13 -9.66 13.37
CA VAL A 171 3.99 -9.32 14.25
C VAL A 171 3.27 -8.11 13.67
N THR A 172 1.94 -8.15 13.62
CA THR A 172 1.09 -7.01 13.29
C THR A 172 -0.07 -6.88 14.28
N HIS A 173 -0.79 -5.76 14.20
CA HIS A 173 -2.01 -5.52 14.97
C HIS A 173 -3.19 -6.36 14.46
N THR A 174 -4.18 -6.63 15.31
CA THR A 174 -5.45 -7.30 14.95
C THR A 174 -6.61 -6.34 14.74
N SER A 175 -6.53 -5.13 15.32
CA SER A 175 -7.54 -4.08 15.20
C SER A 175 -6.91 -2.69 15.24
N ARG A 176 -7.69 -1.67 14.85
CA ARG A 176 -7.33 -0.24 14.93
C ARG A 176 -7.45 0.37 16.33
N ASP A 177 -7.71 -0.45 17.34
CA ASP A 177 -7.86 0.03 18.71
C ASP A 177 -6.52 0.60 19.22
N PRO A 178 -6.55 1.68 20.02
CA PRO A 178 -5.35 2.32 20.52
C PRO A 178 -4.56 1.39 21.45
N LYS A 179 -3.25 1.39 21.28
CA LYS A 179 -2.28 0.58 22.03
C LYS A 179 -1.18 1.50 22.53
N SER A 180 -0.88 1.42 23.81
CA SER A 180 0.25 2.15 24.42
C SER A 180 1.52 1.30 24.47
N LYS A 181 1.36 -0.02 24.50
CA LYS A 181 2.43 -1.02 24.65
C LYS A 181 2.00 -2.36 24.06
N VAL A 182 2.95 -3.05 23.43
CA VAL A 182 2.84 -4.44 22.97
C VAL A 182 4.11 -5.17 23.39
N GLU A 183 3.95 -6.41 23.86
CA GLU A 183 5.06 -7.33 24.14
C GLU A 183 4.87 -8.64 23.40
N VAL A 184 5.94 -9.15 22.83
CA VAL A 184 5.98 -10.43 22.10
C VAL A 184 7.28 -11.15 22.42
N ILE A 185 7.30 -12.47 22.23
CA ILE A 185 8.52 -13.27 22.35
C ILE A 185 8.99 -13.63 20.96
N TRP A 186 10.27 -13.43 20.67
CA TRP A 186 10.91 -13.86 19.44
C TRP A 186 11.91 -14.98 19.72
N PHE A 187 11.93 -15.99 18.85
CA PHE A 187 12.90 -17.06 18.86
C PHE A 187 13.76 -17.02 17.60
N PRO A 188 15.09 -17.15 17.72
CA PRO A 188 15.96 -17.26 16.57
C PRO A 188 15.66 -18.54 15.77
N PRO A 189 15.92 -18.54 14.44
CA PRO A 189 15.87 -19.77 13.67
C PRO A 189 16.97 -20.74 14.15
N GLU A 190 16.80 -22.05 13.88
CA GLU A 190 17.78 -23.08 14.29
C GLU A 190 19.20 -22.75 13.82
N LYS A 191 19.32 -22.26 12.58
CA LYS A 191 20.56 -21.71 12.03
C LYS A 191 20.55 -20.20 12.21
N ALA A 192 20.72 -19.75 13.45
CA ALA A 192 20.72 -18.34 13.79
C ALA A 192 21.86 -17.62 13.04
N PRO A 193 21.57 -16.54 12.28
CA PRO A 193 22.63 -15.71 11.73
C PRO A 193 23.37 -15.01 12.89
N THR A 194 24.64 -14.68 12.66
CA THR A 194 25.54 -14.07 13.66
C THR A 194 25.06 -12.71 14.17
N ASN A 195 24.17 -12.04 13.45
CA ASN A 195 23.69 -10.71 13.77
C ASN A 195 22.24 -10.54 13.29
N ILE A 196 21.35 -10.24 14.24
CA ILE A 196 19.94 -9.92 14.04
C ILE A 196 19.65 -8.53 14.59
N GLN A 197 18.83 -7.78 13.87
CA GLN A 197 18.28 -6.50 14.28
C GLN A 197 16.76 -6.58 14.27
N PHE A 198 16.15 -6.15 15.38
CA PHE A 198 14.73 -5.90 15.41
C PHE A 198 14.43 -4.55 14.73
N SER A 199 13.31 -4.46 14.05
CA SER A 199 12.79 -3.21 13.51
C SER A 199 11.29 -3.17 13.66
N ALA A 200 10.76 -1.96 13.83
CA ALA A 200 9.34 -1.72 13.88
C ALA A 200 8.89 -0.59 12.95
N THR A 201 7.68 -0.76 12.44
CA THR A 201 6.85 0.31 11.87
C THR A 201 5.67 0.53 12.78
N VAL A 202 5.33 1.80 13.03
CA VAL A 202 4.24 2.19 13.92
C VAL A 202 3.35 3.21 13.23
N VAL A 203 2.05 2.96 13.26
CA VAL A 203 1.01 3.81 12.67
C VAL A 203 0.18 4.42 13.79
N GLN A 204 0.24 5.75 13.92
CA GLN A 204 -0.59 6.50 14.87
C GLN A 204 -1.96 6.83 14.25
N THR A 205 -1.94 7.35 13.03
CA THR A 205 -3.11 7.58 12.17
C THR A 205 -2.79 7.11 10.76
N ARG A 206 -3.80 6.99 9.89
CA ARG A 206 -3.59 6.57 8.49
C ARG A 206 -2.50 7.37 7.78
N THR A 207 -2.38 8.66 8.08
CA THR A 207 -1.41 9.55 7.43
C THR A 207 -0.17 9.86 8.28
N GLN A 208 -0.08 9.30 9.49
CA GLN A 208 1.01 9.57 10.42
C GLN A 208 1.59 8.25 10.94
N TYR A 209 2.76 7.88 10.41
CA TYR A 209 3.45 6.66 10.76
C TYR A 209 4.97 6.81 10.66
N TRP A 210 5.70 5.98 11.41
CA TRP A 210 7.16 5.91 11.41
C TRP A 210 7.60 4.50 11.03
N THR A 211 8.69 4.39 10.29
CA THR A 211 9.28 3.10 9.88
C THR A 211 10.71 3.00 10.41
N LYS A 212 11.31 1.81 10.31
CA LYS A 212 12.72 1.56 10.66
C LYS A 212 13.06 1.95 12.11
N ILE A 213 12.10 1.85 13.03
CA ILE A 213 12.37 2.07 14.46
C ILE A 213 13.23 0.92 14.96
N ALA A 214 14.49 1.21 15.28
CA ALA A 214 15.43 0.26 15.85
C ALA A 214 15.36 0.26 17.40
N PRO A 215 15.88 -0.79 18.07
CA PRO A 215 15.94 -0.83 19.51
C PRO A 215 16.71 0.34 20.13
N ALA A 216 16.26 0.83 21.29
CA ALA A 216 17.00 1.84 22.04
C ALA A 216 18.42 1.32 22.35
N GLY A 217 19.44 2.11 22.02
CA GLY A 217 20.85 1.72 22.18
C GLY A 217 21.57 1.30 20.90
N ALA A 218 20.84 0.96 19.82
CA ALA A 218 21.47 0.57 18.54
C ALA A 218 22.19 1.74 17.84
N ALA A 219 21.74 2.98 18.03
CA ALA A 219 22.38 4.17 17.47
C ALA A 219 23.50 4.75 18.38
N THR A 220 23.61 4.28 19.62
CA THR A 220 24.47 4.92 20.64
C THR A 220 25.91 4.40 20.66
N GLN A 221 26.23 3.36 19.86
CA GLN A 221 27.58 2.79 19.83
C GLN A 221 28.61 3.63 19.06
N LEU A 222 28.18 4.63 18.27
CA LEU A 222 29.09 5.42 17.43
C LEU A 222 29.77 6.61 18.13
N LEU A 223 29.33 7.01 19.34
CA LEU A 223 29.88 8.21 20.01
C LEU A 223 30.66 7.94 21.30
N VAL A 224 30.75 6.69 21.76
CA VAL A 224 31.37 6.37 23.06
C VAL A 224 32.90 6.18 23.06
N PRO A 225 33.65 5.88 21.96
CA PRO A 225 35.07 5.57 22.11
C PRO A 225 36.03 6.76 21.91
N ALA A 226 35.60 8.02 22.09
CA ALA A 226 36.53 9.17 21.97
C ALA A 226 36.75 9.93 23.30
N LEU A 227 35.74 10.00 24.18
CA LEU A 227 35.85 10.81 25.39
C LEU A 227 36.66 10.13 26.51
N SER A 228 36.64 8.80 26.58
CA SER A 228 37.42 8.04 27.59
C SER A 228 38.93 8.12 27.36
N HIS A 229 39.39 8.21 26.11
CA HIS A 229 40.82 8.37 25.80
C HIS A 229 41.32 9.80 26.07
N LEU A 230 40.48 10.83 25.93
CA LEU A 230 40.83 12.21 26.27
C LEU A 230 40.98 12.43 27.79
N LEU A 231 40.15 11.76 28.60
CA LEU A 231 40.23 11.82 30.06
C LEU A 231 41.45 11.08 30.62
N LEU A 232 41.87 9.96 30.01
CA LEU A 232 43.07 9.21 30.40
C LEU A 232 44.38 9.91 30.00
N CYS A 233 44.37 10.71 28.92
CA CYS A 233 45.58 11.42 28.47
C CYS A 233 45.89 12.64 29.36
N SER A 234 44.88 13.29 29.94
CA SER A 234 45.07 14.43 30.83
C SER A 234 45.65 14.03 32.20
N THR A 235 45.23 12.89 32.74
CA THR A 235 45.72 12.41 34.04
C THR A 235 47.17 11.91 33.99
N ALA A 236 47.60 11.34 32.86
CA ALA A 236 48.99 10.94 32.65
C ALA A 236 49.95 12.15 32.58
N LEU A 237 49.51 13.29 32.01
CA LEU A 237 50.32 14.50 31.93
C LEU A 237 50.50 15.16 33.32
N ILE A 238 49.50 15.07 34.19
CA ILE A 238 49.56 15.60 35.56
C ILE A 238 50.53 14.80 36.44
N LEU A 239 50.60 13.47 36.29
CA LEU A 239 51.55 12.64 37.05
C LEU A 239 53.02 12.86 36.66
N VAL A 240 53.29 13.20 35.39
CA VAL A 240 54.66 13.45 34.90
C VAL A 240 55.18 14.84 35.33
N LEU A 241 54.28 15.82 35.55
CA LEU A 241 54.66 17.16 36.02
C LEU A 241 54.79 17.25 37.56
N CYS A 242 54.28 16.27 38.32
CA CYS A 242 54.36 16.24 39.78
C CYS A 242 55.53 15.40 40.34
N THR A 243 56.39 14.85 39.48
CA THR A 243 57.52 13.98 39.89
C THR A 243 58.91 14.56 39.59
N ASN A 244 59.02 15.88 39.35
CA ASN A 244 60.29 16.61 39.34
C ASN A 244 60.25 17.81 40.28
#